data_AF-A0A956FRX7-F1
#
_entry.id   AF-A0A956FRX7-F1
#
_cell.length_a   1.000
_cell.length_b   1.000
_cell.length_c   1.000
_cell.angle_alpha   90.00
_cell.angle_beta   90.00
_cell.angle_gamma   90.00
#
_symmetry.space_group_name_H-M   'P 1'
#
loop_
_entity.id
_entity.type
_entity.pdbx_description
1 polymer ?
#
loop_
_entity_poly.entity_id
_entity_poly.type
_entity_poly.pdbx_seq_one_letter_code
_entity_poly.pdbx_strand_id
1 'polypeptide(L)'
;MITADLAVLKGGDVVDVLTPARWWYYQLPEQPTTEVSRYMTVGEDVYASMQEVDLTTGWTQLSLYINPLVNWIWVGMMVMLGGALICVGTSKTEAADA
;
A
#
# COMPACT_ATOMS: atom_id res chain seq x y z
N MET A 1 -2.28 -22.83 1.28
CA MET A 1 -1.79 -21.49 0.90
C MET A 1 -0.82 -21.66 -0.24
N ILE A 2 -0.77 -20.67 -1.14
CA ILE A 2 0.25 -20.60 -2.19
C ILE A 2 0.93 -19.25 -2.08
N THR A 3 2.26 -19.26 -2.14
CA THR A 3 3.11 -18.08 -2.04
C THR A 3 4.01 -18.00 -3.27
N ALA A 4 4.47 -16.79 -3.59
CA ALA A 4 5.49 -16.57 -4.60
C ALA A 4 6.57 -15.66 -4.03
N ASP A 5 7.84 -15.98 -4.24
CA ASP A 5 8.95 -15.14 -3.80
C ASP A 5 9.40 -14.26 -4.98
N LEU A 6 9.26 -12.94 -4.82
CA LEU A 6 9.56 -11.96 -5.85
C LEU A 6 10.66 -11.01 -5.35
N ALA A 7 11.88 -11.20 -5.83
CA ALA A 7 12.97 -10.27 -5.54
C ALA A 7 12.76 -8.93 -6.26
N VAL A 8 12.82 -7.83 -5.52
CA VAL A 8 12.77 -6.46 -6.03
C VAL A 8 14.20 -5.95 -6.15
N LEU A 9 14.62 -5.64 -7.38
CA LEU A 9 15.95 -5.12 -7.66
C LEU A 9 15.90 -3.63 -8.01
N LYS A 10 16.86 -2.86 -7.51
CA LYS A 10 17.08 -1.46 -7.88
C LYS A 10 18.55 -1.24 -8.17
N GLY A 11 18.88 -0.86 -9.40
CA GLY A 11 20.27 -0.61 -9.81
C GLY A 11 21.17 -1.86 -9.79
N GLY A 12 20.58 -3.06 -9.81
CA GLY A 12 21.33 -4.33 -9.75
C GLY A 12 21.41 -4.96 -8.36
N ASP A 13 21.10 -4.20 -7.30
CA ASP A 13 21.05 -4.71 -5.93
C ASP A 13 19.64 -5.16 -5.55
N VAL A 14 19.54 -6.26 -4.82
CA VAL A 14 18.27 -6.73 -4.23
C VAL A 14 17.93 -5.83 -3.05
N VAL A 15 16.82 -5.12 -3.15
CA VAL A 15 16.39 -4.16 -2.13
C VAL A 15 15.37 -4.77 -1.19
N ASP A 16 14.53 -5.67 -1.69
CA ASP A 16 13.55 -6.40 -0.88
C ASP A 16 13.10 -7.70 -1.57
N VAL A 17 12.42 -8.58 -0.83
CA VAL A 17 11.76 -9.78 -1.38
C VAL A 17 10.28 -9.74 -1.00
N LEU A 18 9.42 -9.56 -2.00
CA LEU A 18 7.98 -9.56 -1.84
C LEU A 18 7.44 -10.99 -1.88
N THR A 19 6.65 -11.34 -0.88
CA THR A 19 6.04 -12.68 -0.75
C THR A 19 4.50 -12.59 -0.76
N PRO A 20 3.86 -12.25 -1.90
CA PRO A 20 2.40 -12.29 -1.98
C PRO A 20 1.90 -13.72 -1.74
N ALA A 21 0.81 -13.83 -0.98
CA ALA A 21 0.22 -15.10 -0.61
C ALA A 21 -1.26 -15.16 -0.96
N ARG A 22 -1.74 -16.36 -1.29
CA ARG A 22 -3.17 -16.65 -1.41
C ARG A 22 -3.56 -17.75 -0.44
N TRP A 23 -4.57 -17.45 0.37
CA TRP A 23 -5.06 -18.29 1.45
C TRP A 23 -6.43 -18.87 1.08
N TRP A 24 -6.56 -20.19 1.24
CA TRP A 24 -7.85 -20.88 1.18
C TRP A 24 -8.17 -21.38 2.58
N TYR A 25 -9.30 -20.95 3.13
CA TYR A 25 -9.76 -21.36 4.46
C TYR A 25 -10.72 -22.53 4.34
N TYR A 26 -10.62 -23.51 5.25
CA TYR A 26 -11.45 -24.71 5.25
C TYR A 26 -12.95 -24.42 5.33
N GLN A 27 -13.32 -23.34 6.03
CA GLN A 27 -14.72 -22.96 6.25
C GLN A 27 -15.34 -22.28 5.02
N LEU A 28 -14.54 -21.61 4.18
CA LEU A 28 -15.00 -20.89 2.98
C LEU A 28 -14.02 -21.12 1.81
N PRO A 29 -14.03 -22.33 1.22
CA PRO A 29 -13.11 -22.65 0.12
C PRO A 29 -13.39 -21.87 -1.17
N GLU A 30 -14.62 -21.38 -1.36
CA GLU A 30 -15.02 -20.58 -2.54
C GLU A 30 -14.57 -19.11 -2.46
N GLN A 31 -14.11 -18.63 -1.30
CA GLN A 31 -13.69 -17.24 -1.08
C GLN A 31 -12.23 -17.15 -0.60
N PRO A 32 -11.25 -17.46 -1.48
CA PRO A 32 -9.84 -17.32 -1.14
C PRO A 32 -9.49 -15.85 -0.88
N THR A 33 -8.66 -15.61 0.13
CA THR A 33 -8.16 -14.28 0.50
C THR A 33 -6.76 -14.07 -0.08
N THR A 34 -6.51 -12.90 -0.65
CA THR A 34 -5.19 -12.50 -1.15
C THR A 34 -4.48 -11.62 -0.14
N GLU A 35 -3.25 -11.99 0.20
CA GLU A 35 -2.31 -11.18 0.97
C GLU A 35 -1.38 -10.45 0.00
N VAL A 36 -1.43 -9.13 0.06
CA VAL A 36 -0.63 -8.25 -0.79
C VAL A 36 0.69 -7.99 -0.09
N SER A 37 1.80 -8.27 -0.77
CA SER A 37 3.13 -7.89 -0.28
C SER A 37 3.51 -6.54 -0.90
N ARG A 38 4.12 -5.67 -0.09
CA ARG A 38 4.39 -4.29 -0.47
C ARG A 38 5.76 -3.83 0.01
N TYR A 39 6.52 -3.25 -0.91
CA TYR A 39 7.78 -2.58 -0.62
C TYR A 39 7.56 -1.07 -0.73
N MET A 40 7.70 -0.38 0.41
CA MET A 40 7.46 1.06 0.52
C MET A 40 8.80 1.81 0.44
N THR A 41 8.94 2.76 -0.48
CA THR A 41 10.12 3.65 -0.57
C THR A 41 9.69 5.12 -0.47
N VAL A 42 10.66 6.02 -0.27
CA VAL A 42 10.42 7.47 -0.20
C VAL A 42 9.77 8.03 -1.48
N GLY A 43 10.08 7.48 -2.66
CA GLY A 43 9.57 7.97 -3.95
C GLY A 43 8.52 7.10 -4.65
N GLU A 44 8.59 5.78 -4.47
CA GLU A 44 7.82 4.79 -5.23
C GLU A 44 7.42 3.64 -4.31
N ASP A 45 6.17 3.20 -4.40
CA ASP A 45 5.70 2.03 -3.66
C ASP A 45 5.43 0.89 -4.64
N VAL A 46 6.07 -0.25 -4.42
CA VAL A 46 5.90 -1.47 -5.22
C VAL A 46 4.91 -2.38 -4.53
N TYR A 47 3.84 -2.73 -5.25
CA TYR A 47 2.78 -3.61 -4.80
C TYR A 47 2.81 -4.89 -5.62
N ALA A 48 2.81 -6.04 -4.94
CA ALA A 48 2.64 -7.34 -5.54
C ALA A 48 1.44 -8.05 -4.92
N SER A 49 0.49 -8.47 -5.74
CA SER A 49 -0.68 -9.24 -5.31
C SER A 49 -0.90 -10.47 -6.19
N MET A 50 -1.41 -11.54 -5.58
CA MET A 50 -1.75 -12.78 -6.27
C MET A 50 -3.27 -12.81 -6.49
N GLN A 51 -3.71 -12.54 -7.73
CA GLN A 51 -5.15 -12.39 -8.04
C GLN A 51 -5.82 -13.75 -8.23
N GLU A 52 -5.26 -14.57 -9.12
CA GLU A 52 -5.85 -15.84 -9.51
C GLU A 52 -4.79 -16.94 -9.53
N VAL A 53 -5.19 -18.15 -9.16
CA VAL A 53 -4.35 -19.34 -9.11
C VAL A 53 -5.23 -20.47 -9.60
N ASP A 54 -4.95 -20.94 -10.80
CA ASP A 54 -5.60 -22.11 -11.39
C ASP A 54 -4.73 -23.33 -11.13
N LEU A 55 -5.22 -24.21 -10.24
CA LEU A 55 -4.53 -25.44 -9.87
C LEU A 55 -4.60 -26.52 -10.96
N THR A 56 -5.54 -26.42 -11.89
CA THR A 56 -5.76 -27.41 -12.96
C THR A 56 -4.81 -27.19 -14.13
N THR A 57 -4.58 -25.94 -14.50
CA THR A 57 -3.64 -25.56 -15.56
C THR A 57 -2.26 -25.21 -15.01
N GLY A 58 -2.14 -24.92 -13.72
CA GLY A 58 -0.91 -24.48 -13.05
C GLY A 58 -0.57 -23.00 -13.26
N TRP A 59 -1.50 -22.21 -13.84
CA TRP A 59 -1.27 -20.79 -14.11
C TRP A 59 -1.61 -19.94 -12.88
N THR A 60 -0.77 -18.95 -12.60
CA THR A 60 -0.98 -17.97 -11.52
C THR A 60 -0.91 -16.56 -12.09
N GLN A 61 -1.95 -15.77 -11.84
CA GLN A 61 -2.01 -14.38 -12.22
C GLN A 61 -1.48 -13.51 -11.07
N LEU A 62 -0.33 -12.88 -11.32
CA LEU A 62 0.29 -11.90 -10.44
C LEU A 62 0.02 -10.49 -10.97
N SER A 63 -0.35 -9.60 -10.06
CA SER A 63 -0.51 -8.18 -10.34
C SER A 63 0.62 -7.40 -9.67
N LEU A 64 1.37 -6.68 -10.49
CA LEU A 64 2.49 -5.84 -10.06
C LEU A 64 2.16 -4.39 -10.41
N TYR A 65 2.16 -3.53 -9.39
CA TYR A 65 1.91 -2.10 -9.57
C TYR A 65 3.02 -1.30 -8.90
N ILE A 66 3.52 -0.29 -9.60
CA ILE A 66 4.41 0.71 -9.04
C ILE A 66 3.58 1.98 -8.93
N ASN A 67 3.30 2.41 -7.71
CA ASN A 67 2.56 3.62 -7.42
C ASN A 67 3.55 4.70 -6.97
N PRO A 68 4.04 5.54 -7.89
CA PRO A 68 4.79 6.72 -7.50
C PRO A 68 3.84 7.70 -6.80
N LEU A 69 4.36 8.48 -5.87
CA LEU A 69 3.68 9.62 -5.24
C LEU A 69 2.66 9.33 -4.11
N VAL A 70 2.48 8.10 -3.64
CA VAL A 70 1.59 7.84 -2.48
C VAL A 70 1.99 8.69 -1.25
N ASN A 71 3.30 8.84 -1.02
CA ASN A 71 3.84 9.69 0.05
C ASN A 71 3.43 11.17 -0.07
N TRP A 72 3.12 11.67 -1.28
CA TRP A 72 2.69 13.06 -1.45
C TRP A 72 1.30 13.34 -0.90
N ILE A 73 0.44 12.33 -0.83
CA ILE A 73 -0.87 12.44 -0.17
C ILE A 73 -0.66 12.76 1.32
N TRP A 74 0.27 12.04 1.96
CA TRP A 74 0.62 12.26 3.37
C TRP A 74 1.28 13.63 3.59
N VAL A 75 2.15 14.07 2.68
CA VAL A 75 2.70 15.44 2.71
C VAL A 75 1.58 16.48 2.62
N GLY A 76 0.65 16.32 1.67
CA GLY A 76 -0.51 17.21 1.54
C GLY A 76 -1.37 17.26 2.80
N MET A 77 -1.61 16.11 3.44
CA MET A 77 -2.32 16.03 4.71
C MET A 77 -1.59 16.80 5.82
N MET A 78 -0.27 16.66 5.93
CA MET A 78 0.55 17.38 6.92
C MET A 78 0.53 18.90 6.69
N VAL A 79 0.54 19.34 5.43
CA VAL A 79 0.43 20.77 5.07
C VAL A 79 -0.94 21.32 5.47
N MET A 80 -2.02 20.59 5.19
CA MET A 80 -3.38 21.00 5.56
C MET A 80 -3.57 21.05 7.07
N LEU A 81 -3.07 20.05 7.80
CA LEU A 81 -3.05 20.04 9.27
C LEU A 81 -2.25 21.22 9.83
N GLY A 82 -1.06 21.49 9.28
CA GLY A 82 -0.24 22.63 9.68
C GLY A 82 -0.95 23.96 9.43
N GLY A 83 -1.58 24.13 8.26
CA GLY A 83 -2.39 25.31 7.94
C GLY A 83 -3.58 25.48 8.88
N ALA A 84 -4.30 24.40 9.18
CA ALA A 84 -5.41 24.42 10.12
C ALA A 84 -4.97 24.81 11.53
N LEU A 85 -3.86 24.26 12.02
CA LEU A 85 -3.28 24.62 13.32
C LEU A 85 -2.85 26.08 13.38
N ILE A 86 -2.28 26.62 12.30
CA ILE A 86 -1.94 28.05 12.21
C ILE A 86 -3.22 28.89 12.28
N CYS A 87 -4.25 28.57 11.48
CA CYS A 87 -5.51 29.32 11.47
C CYS A 87 -6.21 29.33 12.83
N VAL A 88 -6.25 28.18 13.52
CA VAL A 88 -6.80 28.07 14.88
C VAL A 88 -5.94 28.83 15.88
N GLY A 89 -4.61 28.75 15.78
CA GLY A 89 -3.70 29.48 16.65
C GLY A 89 -3.75 31.00 16.48
N THR A 90 -4.13 31.49 15.29
CA THR A 90 -4.22 32.92 14.96
C THR A 90 -5.62 33.49 15.02
N SER A 91 -6.65 32.71 15.36
CA SER A 91 -8.00 33.25 15.48
C SER A 91 -8.04 34.27 16.61
N LYS A 92 -7.92 35.56 16.28
CA LYS A 92 -8.22 36.64 17.21
C LYS A 92 -9.65 36.41 17.70
N THR A 93 -9.79 36.22 18.99
CA THR A 93 -11.04 36.36 19.72
C THR A 93 -11.49 37.81 19.60
N GLU A 94 -12.10 38.17 18.48
CA GLU A 94 -12.89 39.39 18.38
C GLU A 94 -14.36 38.99 18.53
N ALA A 95 -15.03 39.71 19.46
CA ALA A 95 -16.44 39.61 19.84
C ALA A 95 -16.84 38.54 20.87
N ALA A 96 -16.57 38.85 22.13
CA ALA A 96 -17.58 38.73 23.19
C ALA A 96 -17.41 39.89 24.20
N ASP A 97 -17.39 41.12 23.68
CA ASP A 97 -17.56 42.35 24.47
C ASP A 97 -18.28 43.36 23.57
N ALA A 98 -19.60 43.24 23.49
CA ALA A 98 -20.55 44.19 22.91
C ALA A 98 -21.92 43.98 23.56
#